data_AF-A0A7V5P925-F1
#
_entry.id   AF-A0A7V5P925-F1
#
_cell.length_a   1.000
_cell.length_b   1.000
_cell.length_c   1.000
_cell.angle_alpha   90.00
_cell.angle_beta   90.00
_cell.angle_gamma   90.00
#
_symmetry.space_group_name_H-M   'P 1'
#
loop_
_entity.id
_entity.type
_entity.pdbx_description
1 polymer ?
#
loop_
_entity_poly.entity_id
_entity_poly.type
_entity_poly.pdbx_seq_one_letter_code
_entity_poly.pdbx_strand_id
1 'polypeptide(L)'
;MVRIVTDSTADVAQDVVEKYGIEVVPLRVVFPDAIYKDRVDLSPDEFYRKLANSPKLPTTSQPPAADFEEAFRRAAADGSQVLAILISSLLSGTIA
;
A
#
# COMPACT_ATOMS: atom_id res chain seq x y z
N MET A 1 -4.87 23.23 1.80
CA MET A 1 -3.57 22.59 1.49
C MET A 1 -3.85 21.32 0.70
N VAL A 2 -2.84 20.74 0.06
CA VAL A 2 -2.97 19.44 -0.64
C VAL A 2 -2.20 18.38 0.14
N ARG A 3 -2.84 17.24 0.38
CA ARG A 3 -2.26 16.05 1.00
C ARG A 3 -2.12 14.96 -0.04
N ILE A 4 -1.07 14.15 0.08
CA ILE A 4 -0.80 13.04 -0.84
C ILE A 4 -1.26 11.74 -0.21
N VAL A 5 -2.01 10.96 -0.98
CA VAL A 5 -2.30 9.56 -0.68
C VAL A 5 -1.72 8.72 -1.81
N THR A 6 -1.12 7.59 -1.48
CA THR A 6 -0.61 6.63 -2.45
C THR A 6 -0.84 5.21 -1.96
N ASP A 7 -0.41 4.22 -2.74
CA ASP A 7 -0.42 2.82 -2.34
C ASP A 7 1.02 2.29 -2.17
N SER A 8 1.17 1.10 -1.57
CA SER A 8 2.50 0.59 -1.23
C SER A 8 3.42 0.34 -2.43
N THR A 9 2.86 0.20 -3.65
CA THR A 9 3.65 -0.06 -4.87
C THR A 9 4.36 1.17 -5.41
N ALA A 10 4.06 2.36 -4.89
CA ALA A 10 4.83 3.56 -5.20
C ALA A 10 6.26 3.49 -4.65
N ASP A 11 6.55 2.51 -3.78
CA ASP A 11 7.85 2.21 -3.21
C ASP A 11 8.54 3.40 -2.53
N VAL A 12 7.76 4.40 -2.09
CA VAL A 12 8.25 5.62 -1.45
C VAL A 12 9.07 5.27 -0.20
N ALA A 13 10.23 5.91 -0.06
CA ALA A 13 11.09 5.71 1.10
C ALA A 13 10.40 6.22 2.39
N GLN A 14 10.56 5.47 3.48
CA GLN A 14 9.83 5.73 4.73
C GLN A 14 10.12 7.11 5.32
N ASP A 15 11.36 7.59 5.19
CA ASP A 15 11.76 8.94 5.62
C ASP A 15 11.04 10.05 4.84
N VAL A 16 10.77 9.84 3.55
CA VAL A 16 9.97 10.74 2.71
C VAL A 16 8.50 10.72 3.13
N VAL A 17 7.95 9.52 3.38
CA VAL A 17 6.58 9.35 3.87
C VAL A 17 6.37 10.14 5.16
N GLU A 18 7.26 9.98 6.14
CA GLU A 18 7.20 10.66 7.43
C GLU A 18 7.40 12.17 7.30
N LYS A 19 8.40 12.61 6.54
CA LYS A 19 8.72 14.03 6.36
C LYS A 19 7.57 14.83 5.77
N TYR A 20 6.83 14.25 4.82
CA TYR A 20 5.76 14.94 4.11
C TYR A 20 4.35 14.54 4.59
N GLY A 21 4.24 13.60 5.52
CA GLY A 21 2.96 13.09 6.02
C GLY A 21 2.12 12.47 4.89
N ILE A 22 2.75 11.62 4.07
CA ILE A 22 2.08 10.90 2.98
C ILE A 22 1.30 9.73 3.58
N GLU A 23 0.03 9.59 3.24
CA GLU A 23 -0.74 8.40 3.61
C GLU A 23 -0.49 7.29 2.58
N VAL A 24 -0.01 6.14 3.03
CA VAL A 24 0.27 4.97 2.17
C VAL A 24 -0.73 3.86 2.48
N VAL A 25 -1.51 3.44 1.48
CA VAL A 25 -2.47 2.34 1.60
C VAL A 25 -1.81 1.02 1.16
N PRO A 26 -1.66 0.03 2.06
CA PRO A 26 -0.93 -1.18 1.74
C PRO A 26 -1.73 -2.13 0.85
N LEU A 27 -1.13 -2.56 -0.26
CA LEU A 27 -1.61 -3.74 -0.99
C LEU A 27 -1.39 -5.01 -0.15
N ARG A 28 -1.96 -6.13 -0.60
CA ARG A 28 -1.81 -7.41 0.08
C ARG A 28 -0.92 -8.36 -0.70
N VAL A 29 -0.02 -9.02 0.02
CA VAL A 29 0.76 -10.16 -0.47
C VAL A 29 0.17 -11.43 0.10
N VAL A 30 -0.17 -12.38 -0.77
CA VAL A 30 -0.86 -13.62 -0.42
C VAL A 30 0.09 -14.78 -0.63
N PHE A 31 0.57 -15.35 0.47
CA PHE A 31 1.23 -16.64 0.50
C PHE A 31 0.22 -17.75 0.80
N PRO A 32 0.54 -19.03 0.54
CA PRO A 32 -0.39 -20.14 0.81
C PRO A 32 -0.86 -20.25 2.26
N ASP A 33 -0.05 -19.78 3.21
CA ASP A 33 -0.28 -19.89 4.65
C ASP A 33 -0.84 -18.60 5.28
N ALA A 34 -0.69 -17.45 4.62
CA ALA A 34 -1.03 -16.17 5.21
C ALA A 34 -1.15 -15.02 4.19
N ILE A 35 -1.86 -13.97 4.60
CA ILE A 35 -2.01 -12.71 3.88
C ILE A 35 -1.34 -11.61 4.69
N TYR A 36 -0.53 -10.79 4.03
CA TYR A 36 0.25 -9.72 4.66
C TYR A 36 -0.12 -8.38 4.03
N LYS A 37 -0.21 -7.32 4.84
CA LYS A 37 -0.12 -5.93 4.36
C LYS A 37 1.32 -5.67 3.94
N ASP A 38 1.51 -5.32 2.68
CA ASP A 38 2.82 -4.97 2.14
C ASP A 38 3.44 -3.81 2.93
N ARG A 39 4.72 -3.95 3.29
CA ARG A 39 5.53 -3.03 4.12
C ARG A 39 5.00 -2.73 5.53
N VAL A 40 3.89 -3.34 5.96
CA VAL A 40 3.34 -3.20 7.32
C VAL A 40 3.52 -4.50 8.10
N ASP A 41 3.01 -5.61 7.55
CA ASP A 41 3.13 -6.93 8.16
C ASP A 41 4.30 -7.73 7.57
N LEU A 42 4.86 -7.26 6.44
CA LEU A 42 5.90 -7.95 5.69
C LEU A 42 6.91 -6.95 5.11
N SER A 43 8.14 -6.99 5.61
CA SER A 43 9.24 -6.20 5.04
C SER A 43 9.75 -6.81 3.72
N PRO A 44 10.42 -6.02 2.85
CA PRO A 44 11.01 -6.55 1.62
C PRO A 44 11.98 -7.72 1.87
N ASP A 45 12.82 -7.63 2.91
CA ASP A 45 13.77 -8.70 3.25
C ASP A 45 13.05 -9.99 3.69
N GLU A 46 11.99 -9.86 4.49
CA GLU A 46 11.16 -11.01 4.88
C GLU A 46 10.41 -11.60 3.69
N PHE A 47 9.90 -10.77 2.80
CA PHE A 47 9.27 -11.20 1.55
C PHE A 47 10.24 -12.08 0.74
N TYR A 48 11.47 -11.62 0.49
CA TYR A 48 12.44 -12.38 -0.29
C TYR A 48 12.88 -13.67 0.43
N ARG A 49 13.06 -13.64 1.75
CA ARG A 49 13.31 -14.86 2.53
C ARG A 49 12.17 -15.86 2.42
N LYS A 50 10.91 -15.42 2.52
CA LYS A 50 9.74 -16.28 2.34
C LYS A 50 9.63 -16.80 0.91
N LEU A 51 9.82 -15.93 -0.08
CA LEU A 51 9.73 -16.28 -1.50
C LEU A 51 10.69 -17.42 -1.85
N ALA A 52 11.94 -17.34 -1.39
CA ALA A 52 12.95 -18.37 -1.64
C ALA A 52 12.61 -19.74 -1.04
N ASN A 53 11.80 -19.77 0.02
CA ASN A 53 11.41 -20.99 0.74
C ASN A 53 9.96 -21.44 0.42
N SER A 54 9.22 -20.66 -0.37
CA SER A 54 7.80 -20.94 -0.60
C SER A 54 7.63 -21.98 -1.71
N PRO A 55 6.83 -23.05 -1.49
CA PRO A 55 6.57 -24.06 -2.51
C PRO A 55 5.69 -23.54 -3.66
N LYS A 56 5.02 -22.40 -3.48
CA LYS A 56 4.20 -21.73 -4.50
C LYS A 56 4.54 -20.24 -4.53
N LEU A 57 4.53 -19.65 -5.72
CA LEU A 57 4.68 -18.21 -5.85
C LEU A 57 3.53 -17.50 -5.14
N PRO A 58 3.81 -16.41 -4.41
CA PRO A 58 2.77 -15.58 -3.84
C PRO A 58 1.98 -14.89 -4.96
N THR A 59 0.74 -14.54 -4.64
CA THR A 59 -0.06 -13.63 -5.46
C THR A 59 -0.27 -12.32 -4.71
N THR A 60 -0.91 -11.35 -5.35
CA THR A 60 -1.23 -10.05 -4.76
C THR A 60 -2.70 -9.74 -4.91
N SER A 61 -3.22 -8.87 -4.04
CA SER A 61 -4.53 -8.26 -4.22
C SER A 61 -4.49 -6.77 -3.94
N GLN A 62 -5.41 -6.03 -4.57
CA GLN A 62 -5.67 -4.63 -4.22
C GLN A 62 -6.16 -4.48 -2.77
N PRO A 63 -6.04 -3.29 -2.17
CA PRO A 63 -6.66 -2.99 -0.88
C PRO A 63 -8.20 -2.99 -1.00
N PRO A 64 -8.92 -3.33 0.07
CA PRO A 64 -10.35 -3.05 0.17
C PRO A 64 -10.64 -1.55 0.06
N ALA A 65 -11.79 -1.17 -0.48
CA ALA A 65 -12.21 0.23 -0.59
C ALA A 65 -12.23 0.97 0.77
N ALA A 66 -12.56 0.26 1.86
CA ALA A 66 -12.57 0.80 3.21
C ALA A 66 -11.17 1.30 3.67
N ASP A 67 -10.09 0.66 3.23
CA ASP A 67 -8.72 1.07 3.59
C ASP A 67 -8.40 2.45 2.97
N PHE A 68 -8.88 2.71 1.75
CA PHE A 68 -8.78 4.04 1.12
C PHE A 68 -9.72 5.06 1.74
N GLU A 69 -10.96 4.69 2.07
CA GLU A 69 -11.90 5.59 2.74
C GLU A 69 -11.29 6.12 4.04
N GLU A 70 -10.66 5.26 4.83
CA GLU A 70 -10.00 5.64 6.07
C GLU A 70 -8.80 6.56 5.83
N ALA A 71 -7.95 6.25 4.83
CA ALA A 71 -6.82 7.09 4.46
C ALA A 71 -7.25 8.49 3.98
N PHE A 72 -8.30 8.57 3.15
CA PHE A 72 -8.87 9.83 2.70
C PHE A 72 -9.45 10.64 3.86
N ARG A 73 -10.13 9.97 4.80
CA ARG A 73 -10.67 10.63 6.00
C ARG A 73 -9.56 11.22 6.86
N ARG A 74 -8.45 10.50 7.06
CA ARG A 74 -7.28 11.00 7.79
C ARG A 74 -6.61 12.16 7.06
N ALA A 75 -6.35 12.01 5.76
CA ALA A 75 -5.72 13.04 4.94
C ALA A 75 -6.55 14.34 4.87
N ALA A 76 -7.88 14.24 4.83
CA ALA A 76 -8.78 15.38 4.75
C ALA A 76 -9.25 15.92 6.11
N ALA A 77 -8.77 15.35 7.24
CA ALA A 77 -9.28 15.68 8.58
C ALA A 77 -9.13 17.17 8.96
N ASP A 78 -8.14 17.86 8.39
CA ASP A 78 -7.89 19.30 8.59
C ASP A 78 -8.56 20.19 7.51
N GLY A 79 -9.43 19.62 6.66
CA GLY A 79 -10.05 20.30 5.53
C GLY A 79 -9.16 20.37 4.27
N SER A 80 -8.04 19.65 4.23
CA SER A 80 -7.19 19.58 3.04
C SER A 80 -7.84 18.85 1.87
N GLN A 81 -7.46 19.26 0.65
CA GLN A 81 -7.74 18.48 -0.55
C GLN A 81 -6.76 17.31 -0.66
N VAL A 82 -7.20 16.21 -1.24
CA VAL A 82 -6.38 15.01 -1.42
C VAL A 82 -6.03 14.82 -2.89
N LEU A 83 -4.75 14.57 -3.16
CA LEU A 83 -4.26 14.06 -4.43
C LEU A 83 -3.81 12.61 -4.23
N ALA A 84 -4.54 11.68 -4.86
CA ALA A 84 -4.19 10.27 -4.85
C ALA A 84 -3.34 9.92 -6.09
N ILE A 85 -2.15 9.36 -5.88
CA ILE A 85 -1.27 8.85 -6.94
C ILE A 85 -1.13 7.35 -6.72
N LEU A 86 -1.69 6.56 -7.64
CA LEU A 86 -1.86 5.12 -7.45
C LEU A 86 -1.26 4.34 -8.62
N ILE A 87 -1.00 3.05 -8.40
CA ILE A 87 -0.53 2.11 -9.41
C ILE A 87 -1.41 2.15 -10.67
N SER A 88 -0.79 1.94 -11.83
CA SER A 88 -1.49 1.87 -13.12
C SER A 88 -2.72 0.96 -13.06
N SER A 89 -3.85 1.45 -13.56
CA SER A 89 -5.10 0.68 -13.69
C SER A 89 -4.98 -0.52 -14.63
N LEU A 90 -3.93 -0.58 -15.46
CA LEU A 90 -3.63 -1.75 -16.30
C LEU A 90 -2.97 -2.89 -15.51
N LEU A 91 -2.38 -2.59 -14.35
CA LEU A 91 -1.64 -3.54 -13.52
C LEU A 91 -2.45 -3.99 -12.29
N SER A 92 -3.37 -3.15 -11.81
CA SER A 92 -4.12 -3.42 -10.60
C SER A 92 -5.46 -2.67 -10.57
N GLY A 93 -6.48 -3.29 -9.97
CA GLY A 93 -7.78 -2.66 -9.75
C GLY A 93 -7.80 -1.69 -8.56
N THR A 94 -6.64 -1.23 -8.07
CA THR A 94 -6.52 -0.28 -6.94
C THR A 94 -7.24 1.05 -7.19
N ILE A 95 -7.41 1.45 -8.46
CA ILE A 95 -8.10 2.67 -8.90
C ILE A 95 -9.60 2.44 -9.21
N ALA A 96 -10.07 1.18 -9.27
CA ALA A 96 -11.37 0.80 -9.84
C ALA A 96 -12.59 1.23 -9.01
#